data_AF-A0A4Q5QZT0-F1
#
_entry.id   AF-A0A4Q5QZT0-F1
#
_cell.length_a   1.000
_cell.length_b   1.000
_cell.length_c   1.000
_cell.angle_alpha   90.00
_cell.angle_beta   90.00
_cell.angle_gamma   90.00
#
_symmetry.space_group_name_H-M   'P 1'
#
loop_
_entity.id
_entity.type
_entity.pdbx_description
1 polymer ?
#
loop_
_entity_poly.entity_id
_entity_poly.type
_entity_poly.pdbx_seq_one_letter_code
_entity_poly.pdbx_strand_id
1 'polypeptide(L)'
;MVTVSNYHVRERKDGTSFITLTLTGGLEMVQSQTSGKWRAVVRKCQIPASFDEDLAKTMIGTQLPGSVVRVQVDPYDFTDEQSGEVITLSHSWSYSPDGVNVMPQPEAVFD
;
A
#
# COMPACT_ATOMS: atom_id res chain seq x y z
N MET A 1 8.48 10.92 1.58
CA MET A 1 7.47 11.10 2.64
C MET A 1 6.24 10.25 2.31
N VAL A 2 5.65 9.62 3.33
CA VAL A 2 4.35 8.93 3.27
C VAL A 2 3.40 9.55 4.29
N THR A 3 2.09 9.47 4.05
CA THR A 3 1.06 10.01 4.94
C THR A 3 0.19 8.88 5.51
N VAL A 4 -0.07 8.91 6.82
CA VAL A 4 -1.10 8.06 7.43
C VAL A 4 -2.46 8.52 6.96
N SER A 5 -3.07 7.76 6.04
CA SER A 5 -4.31 8.15 5.36
C SER A 5 -5.57 7.50 5.93
N ASN A 6 -5.41 6.38 6.65
CA ASN A 6 -6.52 5.66 7.27
C ASN A 6 -5.99 4.69 8.34
N TYR A 7 -6.88 4.10 9.13
CA TYR A 7 -6.61 2.94 9.98
C TYR A 7 -7.68 1.87 9.80
N HIS A 8 -7.35 0.63 10.18
CA HIS A 8 -8.31 -0.48 10.24
C HIS A 8 -8.10 -1.29 11.50
N VAL A 9 -9.21 -1.67 12.14
CA VAL A 9 -9.23 -2.72 13.16
C VAL A 9 -9.27 -4.07 12.44
N ARG A 10 -8.31 -4.94 12.75
CA ARG A 10 -8.19 -6.30 12.18
C ARG A 10 -8.34 -7.32 13.29
N GLU A 11 -9.09 -8.38 13.03
CA GLU A 11 -9.24 -9.50 13.95
C GLU A 11 -8.15 -10.55 13.68
N ARG A 12 -7.54 -11.06 14.74
CA ARG A 12 -6.62 -12.21 14.70
C ARG A 12 -7.40 -13.50 14.80
N LYS A 13 -6.75 -14.61 14.43
CA LYS A 13 -7.34 -15.97 14.56
C LYS A 13 -7.71 -16.35 16.00
N ASP A 14 -7.09 -15.73 16.99
CA ASP A 14 -7.37 -15.96 18.41
C ASP A 14 -8.53 -15.09 18.96
N GLY A 15 -9.20 -14.31 18.11
CA GLY A 15 -10.30 -13.42 18.47
C GLY A 15 -9.86 -12.06 19.04
N THR A 16 -8.55 -11.82 19.20
CA THR A 16 -8.06 -10.50 19.60
C THR A 16 -7.97 -9.56 18.40
N SER A 17 -8.09 -8.25 18.63
CA SER A 17 -7.96 -7.25 17.56
C SER A 17 -6.60 -6.54 17.56
N PHE A 18 -6.21 -5.99 16.43
CA PHE A 18 -5.07 -5.08 16.29
C PHE A 18 -5.32 -4.00 15.26
N ILE A 19 -4.55 -2.92 15.36
CA ILE A 19 -4.65 -1.80 14.44
C ILE A 19 -3.65 -1.98 13.29
N THR A 20 -4.11 -1.63 12.09
CA THR A 20 -3.25 -1.38 10.93
C THR A 20 -3.43 0.05 10.46
N LEU A 21 -2.34 0.71 10.06
CA LEU A 21 -2.37 2.03 9.43
C LEU A 21 -2.19 1.88 7.93
N THR A 22 -3.00 2.59 7.15
CA THR A 22 -2.79 2.72 5.71
C THR A 22 -1.88 3.92 5.43
N LEU A 23 -0.67 3.63 4.98
CA LEU A 23 0.28 4.63 4.50
C LEU A 23 0.06 4.88 3.02
N THR A 24 -0.14 6.14 2.65
CA THR A 24 -0.26 6.59 1.26
C THR A 24 1.03 7.30 0.85
N GLY A 25 1.63 6.86 -0.25
CA GLY A 25 2.80 7.49 -0.86
C GLY A 25 2.45 8.69 -1.74
N GLY A 26 3.39 9.07 -2.61
CA GLY A 26 3.23 10.18 -3.54
C GLY A 26 2.18 9.94 -4.62
N LEU A 27 1.74 11.04 -5.24
CA LEU A 27 0.89 11.04 -6.43
C LEU A 27 1.68 10.57 -7.65
N GLU A 28 1.14 9.60 -8.38
CA GLU A 28 1.64 9.12 -9.66
C GLU A 28 0.58 9.35 -10.74
N MET A 29 1.01 9.67 -11.95
CA MET A 29 0.13 9.75 -13.12
C MET A 29 0.35 8.51 -13.97
N VAL A 30 -0.70 7.70 -14.14
CA VAL A 30 -0.67 6.49 -14.98
C VAL A 30 -1.65 6.65 -16.13
N GLN A 31 -1.25 6.21 -17.33
CA GLN A 31 -2.13 6.21 -18.49
C GLN A 31 -2.87 4.86 -18.56
N SER A 32 -4.19 4.90 -18.68
CA SER A 32 -5.00 3.71 -18.95
C SER A 32 -4.64 3.14 -20.31
N GLN A 33 -4.15 1.90 -20.37
CA GLN A 33 -3.84 1.25 -21.64
C GLN A 33 -5.09 1.05 -22.52
N THR A 34 -6.25 0.82 -21.91
CA THR A 34 -7.52 0.62 -22.63
C THR A 34 -8.08 1.91 -23.22
N SER A 35 -8.04 3.02 -22.48
CA SER A 35 -8.74 4.26 -22.86
C SER A 35 -7.81 5.42 -23.25
N GLY A 36 -6.49 5.27 -23.06
CA GLY A 36 -5.50 6.33 -23.26
C GLY A 36 -5.59 7.50 -22.26
N LYS A 37 -6.53 7.46 -21.29
CA LYS A 37 -6.74 8.55 -20.33
C LYS A 37 -5.75 8.49 -19.18
N TRP A 38 -5.22 9.65 -18.79
CA TRP A 38 -4.39 9.81 -17.60
C TRP A 38 -5.25 9.73 -16.32
N ARG A 39 -4.77 8.98 -15.33
CA ARG A 39 -5.38 8.85 -13.99
C ARG A 39 -4.34 9.15 -12.92
N ALA A 40 -4.75 9.96 -11.96
CA ALA A 40 -4.04 10.15 -10.70
C ALA A 40 -4.20 8.90 -9.85
N VAL A 41 -3.07 8.29 -9.45
CA VAL A 41 -3.04 7.15 -8.53
C VAL A 41 -2.07 7.44 -7.40
N VAL A 42 -2.26 6.76 -6.28
CA VAL A 42 -1.33 6.79 -5.14
C VAL A 42 -1.04 5.37 -4.72
N ARG A 43 0.21 5.09 -4.36
CA ARG A 43 0.59 3.79 -3.79
C ARG A 43 0.21 3.74 -2.33
N LYS A 44 -0.27 2.59 -1.87
CA LYS A 44 -0.68 2.37 -0.48
C LYS A 44 -0.09 1.08 0.04
N CYS A 45 0.29 1.06 1.31
CA CYS A 45 0.60 -0.16 2.05
C CYS A 45 -0.03 -0.11 3.44
N GLN A 46 -0.18 -1.27 4.08
CA GLN A 46 -0.68 -1.38 5.45
C GLN A 46 0.44 -1.83 6.37
N ILE A 47 0.62 -1.14 7.48
CA ILE A 47 1.57 -1.52 8.53
C ILE A 47 0.83 -1.78 9.85
N PRO A 48 1.23 -2.78 10.65
CA PRO A 48 0.67 -2.97 11.98
C PRO A 48 1.07 -1.82 12.91
N ALA A 49 0.19 -1.46 13.83
CA ALA A 49 0.44 -0.52 14.91
C ALA A 49 0.22 -1.21 16.26
N SER A 50 1.06 -0.86 17.24
CA SER A 50 1.03 -1.43 18.60
C SER A 50 0.13 -0.65 19.56
N PHE A 51 -0.55 0.39 19.08
CA PHE A 51 -1.43 1.25 19.87
C PHE A 51 -2.92 1.01 19.55
N ASP A 52 -3.78 1.58 20.38
CA ASP A 52 -5.22 1.42 20.29
C ASP A 52 -5.87 2.29 19.18
N GLU A 53 -7.17 2.10 19.01
CA GLU A 53 -7.94 2.77 17.98
C GLU A 53 -8.01 4.29 18.17
N ASP A 54 -8.11 4.74 19.43
CA ASP A 54 -8.25 6.18 19.71
C ASP A 54 -6.96 6.91 19.39
N LEU A 55 -5.80 6.34 19.70
CA LEU A 55 -4.53 6.91 19.26
C LEU A 55 -4.42 6.84 17.73
N ALA A 56 -4.86 5.76 17.08
CA ALA A 56 -4.80 5.61 15.63
C ALA A 56 -5.57 6.71 14.88
N LYS A 57 -6.74 7.11 15.38
CA LYS A 57 -7.52 8.24 14.83
C LYS A 57 -6.70 9.52 14.80
N THR A 58 -5.93 9.80 15.86
CA THR A 58 -5.09 11.00 15.94
C THR A 58 -3.88 10.98 15.00
N MET A 59 -3.50 9.80 14.51
CA MET A 59 -2.37 9.66 13.59
C MET A 59 -2.74 10.01 12.15
N ILE A 60 -4.03 10.02 11.78
CA ILE A 60 -4.48 10.37 10.42
C ILE A 60 -3.98 11.78 10.05
N GLY A 61 -3.35 11.90 8.88
CA GLY A 61 -2.73 13.13 8.39
C GLY A 61 -1.26 13.29 8.77
N THR A 62 -0.74 12.47 9.69
CA THR A 62 0.68 12.47 10.06
C THR A 62 1.55 12.04 8.89
N GLN A 63 2.68 12.73 8.69
CA GLN A 63 3.66 12.40 7.66
C GLN A 63 4.90 11.73 8.27
N LEU A 64 5.42 10.73 7.56
CA LEU A 64 6.62 9.97 7.94
C LEU A 64 7.67 10.02 6.82
N PRO A 65 8.98 10.12 7.15
CA PRO A 65 10.06 10.01 6.18
C PRO A 65 10.09 8.60 5.58
N GLY A 66 10.26 8.47 4.27
CA GLY A 66 10.19 7.19 3.57
C GLY A 66 9.31 7.19 2.33
N SER A 67 9.17 6.03 1.70
CA SER A 67 8.39 5.79 0.49
C SER A 67 7.61 4.47 0.56
N VAL A 68 6.58 4.35 -0.28
CA VAL A 68 5.91 3.08 -0.54
C VAL A 68 6.56 2.46 -1.78
N VAL A 69 7.21 1.32 -1.61
CA VAL A 69 7.99 0.64 -2.65
C VAL A 69 7.35 -0.68 -3.04
N ARG A 70 7.56 -1.07 -4.30
CA ARG A 70 7.15 -2.38 -4.80
C ARG A 70 8.11 -3.45 -4.28
N VAL A 71 7.56 -4.53 -3.72
CA VAL A 71 8.34 -5.68 -3.25
C VAL A 71 7.84 -6.96 -3.91
N GLN A 72 8.74 -7.88 -4.21
CA GLN A 72 8.38 -9.20 -4.70
C GLN A 72 7.80 -10.03 -3.56
N VAL A 73 6.70 -10.73 -3.81
CA VAL A 73 6.10 -11.69 -2.87
C VAL A 73 5.75 -12.97 -3.62
N ASP A 74 5.46 -14.04 -2.88
CA ASP A 74 4.93 -15.25 -3.49
C ASP A 74 3.64 -14.92 -4.26
N PRO A 75 3.46 -15.47 -5.48
CA PRO A 75 2.29 -15.20 -6.30
C PRO A 75 0.98 -15.46 -5.55
N TYR A 76 0.07 -14.50 -5.60
CA TYR A 76 -1.24 -14.58 -4.98
C TYR A 76 -2.32 -14.12 -5.95
N ASP A 77 -3.51 -14.70 -5.82
CA ASP A 77 -4.67 -14.29 -6.60
C ASP A 77 -5.29 -13.03 -5.98
N PHE A 78 -5.41 -11.99 -6.80
CA PHE A 78 -6.06 -10.73 -6.47
C PHE A 78 -7.31 -10.59 -7.33
N THR A 79 -8.44 -10.40 -6.68
CA THR A 79 -9.69 -10.06 -7.39
C THR A 79 -9.82 -8.55 -7.48
N ASP A 80 -9.87 -8.00 -8.69
CA ASP A 80 -10.21 -6.60 -8.89
C ASP A 80 -11.69 -6.39 -8.49
N GLU A 81 -11.93 -5.60 -7.45
CA GLU A 81 -13.28 -5.39 -6.89
C GLU A 81 -14.22 -4.63 -7.85
N GLN A 82 -13.69 -3.92 -8.85
CA GLN A 82 -14.52 -3.23 -9.85
C GLN A 82 -14.90 -4.14 -11.02
N SER A 83 -13.97 -4.94 -11.53
CA SER A 83 -14.22 -5.79 -12.70
C SER A 83 -14.63 -7.23 -12.37
N GLY A 84 -14.31 -7.71 -11.16
CA GLY A 84 -14.47 -9.11 -10.76
C GLY A 84 -13.41 -10.05 -11.35
N GLU A 85 -12.41 -9.51 -12.05
CA GLU A 85 -11.33 -10.29 -12.66
C GLU A 85 -10.35 -10.77 -11.59
N VAL A 86 -9.98 -12.05 -11.63
CA VAL A 86 -8.92 -12.62 -10.80
C VAL A 86 -7.61 -12.56 -11.56
N ILE A 87 -6.65 -11.79 -11.05
CA ILE A 87 -5.30 -11.67 -11.59
C ILE A 87 -4.28 -12.22 -10.59
N THR A 88 -3.30 -12.96 -11.08
CA THR A 88 -2.20 -13.43 -10.22
C THR A 88 -1.13 -12.34 -10.13
N LEU A 89 -0.88 -11.84 -8.92
CA LEU A 89 0.12 -10.83 -8.62
C LEU A 89 1.30 -11.46 -7.90
N SER A 90 2.52 -11.16 -8.35
CA SER A 90 3.78 -11.57 -7.70
C SER A 90 4.48 -10.42 -6.98
N HIS A 91 3.76 -9.33 -6.74
CA HIS A 91 4.30 -8.13 -6.10
C HIS A 91 3.30 -7.55 -5.11
N SER A 92 3.82 -6.88 -4.09
CA SER A 92 3.07 -6.13 -3.10
C SER A 92 3.69 -4.74 -2.89
N TRP A 93 3.09 -3.94 -2.01
CA TRP A 93 3.57 -2.62 -1.64
C TRP A 93 3.99 -2.62 -0.18
N SER A 94 5.20 -2.15 0.10
CA SER A 94 5.75 -2.07 1.44
C SER A 94 6.28 -0.67 1.73
N TYR A 95 6.34 -0.33 3.01
CA TYR A 95 6.96 0.91 3.47
C TYR A 95 8.48 0.75 3.58
N SER A 96 9.22 1.71 3.03
CA SER A 96 10.67 1.83 3.16
C SER A 96 11.01 3.15 3.84
N PRO A 97 11.64 3.16 5.04
CA PRO A 97 12.16 4.38 5.64
C PRO A 97 13.24 5.02 4.78
N ASP A 98 13.36 6.35 4.84
CA ASP A 98 14.47 7.06 4.18
C ASP A 98 15.82 6.55 4.72
N GLY A 99 16.80 6.37 3.83
CA GLY A 99 18.13 5.86 4.18
C GLY A 99 18.23 4.33 4.32
N VAL A 100 17.12 3.60 4.23
CA VAL A 100 17.11 2.14 4.10
C VAL A 100 16.98 1.79 2.62
N ASN A 101 18.01 1.17 2.05
CA ASN A 101 17.98 0.74 0.66
C ASN A 101 17.25 -0.61 0.56
N VAL A 102 15.91 -0.58 0.57
CA VAL A 102 15.12 -1.73 0.13
C VAL A 102 15.24 -1.73 -1.38
N MET A 103 16.08 -2.59 -1.96
CA MET A 103 16.39 -2.62 -3.40
C MET A 103 15.11 -2.44 -4.24
N PRO A 104 14.86 -1.26 -4.82
CA PRO A 104 13.76 -1.08 -5.74
C PRO A 104 14.15 -1.81 -7.02
N GLN A 105 13.34 -2.74 -7.48
CA GLN A 105 13.54 -3.33 -8.80
C GLN A 105 13.20 -2.30 -9.90
N PRO A 106 13.90 -2.33 -11.04
CA PRO A 106 13.63 -1.45 -12.17
C PRO A 106 12.17 -1.62 -12.64
N GLU A 107 11.59 -0.52 -13.15
CA GLU A 107 10.25 -0.52 -13.76
C GLU A 107 10.15 -1.66 -14.77
N ALA A 108 9.12 -2.50 -14.64
CA ALA A 108 8.85 -3.54 -15.62
C ALA A 108 8.62 -2.86 -16.97
N VAL A 109 9.59 -3.00 -17.88
CA VAL A 109 9.41 -2.70 -19.29
C VAL A 109 8.46 -3.77 -19.81
N PHE A 110 7.23 -3.37 -20.10
CA PHE A 110 6.28 -4.20 -20.83
C PHE A 110 6.65 -4.13 -22.32
N ASP A 111 6.82 -5.30 -22.93
CA ASP A 111 6.96 -5.49 -24.39
C ASP A 111 5.63 -5.19 -25.12
#